data_AF-A0A432FZS4-F1
#
_entry.id   AF-A0A432FZS4-F1
#
_cell.length_a   1.000
_cell.length_b   1.000
_cell.length_c   1.000
_cell.angle_alpha   90.00
_cell.angle_beta   90.00
_cell.angle_gamma   90.00
#
_symmetry.space_group_name_H-M   'P 1'
#
loop_
_entity.id
_entity.type
_entity.pdbx_description
1 polymer ?
#
loop_
_entity_poly.entity_id
_entity_poly.type
_entity_poly.pdbx_seq_one_letter_code
_entity_poly.pdbx_strand_id
1 'polypeptide(L)'
;MDSHFLMRRIHSLTGVVPVGLFLVYHLYLQLYLHSGAETYNTAVNSFYDSPLAIWTLVIVVYIPLFFHAFLGVRLIFESTVQPSYTYFSHLLYWLQRISGIGVLLFILAHVWNTQFG
;
A
#
# COMPACT_ATOMS: atom_id res chain seq x y z
N MET A 1 -11.38 25.77 1.12
CA MET A 1 -11.16 24.38 0.62
C MET A 1 -12.05 23.48 1.43
N ASP A 2 -12.97 22.76 0.78
CA ASP A 2 -13.85 21.83 1.47
C ASP A 2 -13.03 20.67 2.04
N SER A 3 -13.27 20.30 3.30
CA SER A 3 -12.54 19.25 4.01
C SER A 3 -12.53 17.92 3.25
N HIS A 4 -13.62 17.62 2.53
CA HIS A 4 -13.76 16.44 1.69
C HIS A 4 -12.77 16.40 0.50
N PHE A 5 -12.52 17.54 -0.15
CA PHE A 5 -11.55 17.63 -1.25
C PHE A 5 -10.12 17.40 -0.73
N LEU A 6 -9.78 18.00 0.40
CA LEU A 6 -8.47 17.84 1.03
C LEU A 6 -8.22 16.37 1.40
N MET A 7 -9.19 15.70 2.01
CA MET A 7 -9.06 14.28 2.40
C MET A 7 -8.81 13.37 1.19
N ARG A 8 -9.50 13.58 0.06
CA ARG A 8 -9.25 12.80 -1.17
C ARG A 8 -7.85 13.03 -1.74
N ARG A 9 -7.35 14.27 -1.64
CA ARG A 9 -5.98 14.61 -2.08
C ARG A 9 -4.93 13.93 -1.19
N ILE A 10 -5.13 13.97 0.12
CA ILE A 10 -4.23 13.30 1.08
C ILE A 10 -4.26 11.78 0.87
N HIS A 11 -5.44 11.17 0.68
CA HIS A 11 -5.57 9.75 0.35
C HIS A 11 -4.76 9.33 -0.88
N SER A 12 -4.85 10.13 -1.95
CA SER A 12 -4.07 9.88 -3.16
C SER A 12 -2.57 10.07 -2.90
N LEU A 13 -2.19 11.10 -2.14
CA LEU A 13 -0.80 11.36 -1.80
C LEU A 13 -0.19 10.23 -0.98
N THR A 14 -0.91 9.71 0.03
CA THR A 14 -0.44 8.59 0.85
C THR A 14 -0.35 7.30 0.06
N GLY A 15 -1.24 7.07 -0.90
CA GLY A 15 -1.16 5.91 -1.80
C GLY A 15 0.07 5.95 -2.70
N VAL A 16 0.40 7.12 -3.26
CA VAL A 16 1.51 7.24 -4.22
C VAL A 16 2.86 7.37 -3.53
N VAL A 17 2.98 8.25 -2.53
CA VAL A 17 4.29 8.61 -1.97
C VAL A 17 4.73 7.58 -0.91
N PRO A 18 4.18 7.51 0.31
CA PRO A 18 4.66 6.55 1.29
C PRO A 18 4.38 5.10 0.88
N VAL A 19 3.15 4.76 0.50
CA VAL A 19 2.79 3.36 0.18
C VAL A 19 3.47 2.90 -1.12
N GLY A 20 3.42 3.70 -2.18
CA GLY A 20 4.05 3.37 -3.46
C GLY A 20 5.57 3.23 -3.37
N LEU A 21 6.26 4.14 -2.67
CA LEU A 21 7.71 4.04 -2.47
C LEU A 21 8.08 2.82 -1.63
N PHE A 22 7.33 2.55 -0.56
CA PHE A 22 7.54 1.36 0.26
C PHE A 22 7.34 0.08 -0.57
N LEU A 23 6.31 0.00 -1.41
CA LEU A 23 6.06 -1.17 -2.25
C LEU A 23 7.24 -1.45 -3.19
N VAL A 24 7.78 -0.42 -3.84
CA VAL A 24 8.96 -0.58 -4.72
C VAL A 24 10.15 -1.08 -3.92
N TYR A 25 10.43 -0.48 -2.76
CA TYR A 25 11.52 -0.90 -1.88
C TYR A 25 11.34 -2.34 -1.37
N HIS A 26 10.12 -2.70 -0.96
CA HIS A 26 9.76 -4.04 -0.49
C HIS A 26 9.99 -5.09 -1.57
N LEU A 27 9.49 -4.85 -2.79
CA LEU A 27 9.70 -5.75 -3.92
C LEU A 27 11.19 -5.84 -4.31
N TYR A 28 11.91 -4.72 -4.28
CA TYR A 28 13.35 -4.70 -4.56
C TYR A 28 14.14 -5.57 -3.58
N LEU A 29 13.87 -5.47 -2.27
CA LEU A 29 14.49 -6.35 -1.27
C LEU A 29 14.09 -7.81 -1.49
N GLN A 30 12.85 -8.08 -1.91
CA GLN A 30 12.39 -9.44 -2.17
C GLN A 30 13.12 -10.12 -3.33
N LEU A 31 13.65 -9.36 -4.30
CA LEU A 31 14.42 -9.91 -5.42
C LEU A 31 15.66 -10.69 -4.94
N TYR A 32 16.24 -10.31 -3.79
CA TYR A 32 17.42 -11.00 -3.22
C TYR A 32 17.14 -12.45 -2.82
N LEU A 33 15.88 -12.89 -2.72
CA LEU A 33 15.56 -14.32 -2.55
C LEU A 33 16.16 -15.20 -3.67
N HIS A 34 16.28 -14.68 -4.89
CA HIS A 34 16.90 -15.42 -6.00
C HIS A 34 18.39 -15.70 -5.76
N SER A 35 19.04 -14.93 -4.88
CA SER A 35 20.45 -15.06 -4.52
C SER A 35 20.68 -15.89 -3.24
N GLY A 36 19.63 -16.57 -2.75
CA GLY A 36 19.69 -17.42 -1.56
C GLY A 36 19.36 -16.70 -0.25
N ALA A 37 19.05 -17.51 0.77
CA ALA A 37 18.55 -17.01 2.05
C ALA A 37 19.54 -16.12 2.80
N GLU A 38 20.85 -16.41 2.73
CA GLU A 38 21.89 -15.62 3.40
C GLU A 38 21.97 -14.18 2.84
N THR A 39 22.01 -14.04 1.52
CA THR A 39 22.03 -12.74 0.84
C THR A 39 20.76 -11.95 1.15
N TYR A 40 19.60 -12.60 1.09
CA TYR A 40 18.32 -11.99 1.44
C TYR A 40 18.29 -11.49 2.88
N ASN A 41 18.67 -12.34 3.85
CA ASN A 41 18.68 -11.98 5.27
C ASN A 41 19.64 -10.82 5.53
N THR A 42 20.81 -10.80 4.88
CA THR A 42 21.77 -9.69 4.99
C THR A 42 21.18 -8.38 4.48
N ALA A 43 20.54 -8.40 3.31
CA ALA A 43 19.89 -7.23 2.72
C ALA A 43 18.74 -6.71 3.61
N VAL A 44 17.89 -7.61 4.11
CA VAL A 44 16.76 -7.27 4.99
C VAL A 44 17.24 -6.73 6.33
N ASN A 45 18.18 -7.41 6.99
CA ASN A 45 18.68 -7.01 8.31
C ASN A 45 19.44 -5.68 8.28
N SER A 46 20.02 -5.28 7.14
CA SER A 46 20.64 -3.96 6.99
C SER A 46 19.71 -2.79 7.35
N PHE A 47 18.39 -2.96 7.15
CA PHE A 47 17.39 -2.01 7.61
C PHE A 47 17.03 -2.21 9.10
N TYR A 48 16.79 -3.45 9.51
CA TYR A 48 16.32 -3.77 10.87
C TYR A 48 17.36 -3.60 11.97
N ASP A 49 18.65 -3.62 11.63
CA ASP A 49 19.75 -3.38 12.58
C ASP A 49 19.78 -1.92 13.07
N SER A 50 19.06 -1.01 12.40
CA SER A 50 18.91 0.37 12.84
C SER A 50 17.93 0.50 14.01
N PRO A 51 18.27 1.23 15.09
CA PRO A 51 17.32 1.50 16.17
C PRO A 51 16.11 2.35 15.73
N LEU A 52 16.18 2.97 14.55
CA LEU A 52 15.10 3.74 13.95
C LEU A 52 14.20 2.91 13.02
N ALA A 53 14.51 1.63 12.80
CA ALA A 53 13.77 0.78 11.87
C ALA A 53 12.28 0.73 12.19
N ILE A 54 11.94 0.47 13.47
CA ILE A 54 10.54 0.38 13.90
C ILE A 54 9.79 1.70 13.76
N TRP A 55 10.44 2.82 14.10
CA TRP A 55 9.86 4.15 13.96
C TRP A 55 9.61 4.50 12.49
N THR A 56 10.56 4.13 11.63
CA THR A 56 10.45 4.32 10.18
C THR A 56 9.29 3.50 9.61
N LEU A 57 9.19 2.22 9.97
CA LEU A 57 8.07 1.37 9.54
C LEU A 57 6.73 1.91 10.03
N VAL A 58 6.62 2.32 11.29
CA VAL A 58 5.35 2.84 11.82
C VAL A 58 4.93 4.13 11.13
N ILE A 59 5.82 5.12 11.05
CA ILE A 59 5.49 6.47 10.59
C ILE A 59 5.38 6.54 9.07
N VAL A 60 6.26 5.87 8.35
CA VAL A 60 6.36 5.98 6.88
C VAL A 60 5.52 4.91 6.18
N VAL A 61 5.31 3.75 6.81
CA VAL A 61 4.62 2.61 6.17
C VAL A 61 3.26 2.36 6.81
N TYR A 62 3.20 1.94 8.07
CA TYR A 62 1.96 1.46 8.68
C TYR A 62 0.90 2.55 8.82
N ILE A 63 1.24 3.74 9.34
CA ILE A 63 0.28 4.84 9.50
C ILE A 63 -0.29 5.28 8.13
N PRO A 64 0.53 5.59 7.10
CA PRO A 64 0.02 5.98 5.80
C PRO A 64 -0.75 4.86 5.09
N LEU A 65 -0.33 3.61 5.23
CA LEU A 65 -1.02 2.46 4.66
C LEU A 65 -2.40 2.28 5.30
N PHE A 66 -2.49 2.36 6.63
CA PHE A 66 -3.76 2.24 7.35
C PHE A 66 -4.72 3.37 6.96
N PHE A 67 -4.23 4.62 6.92
CA PHE A 67 -5.01 5.77 6.47
C PHE A 67 -5.49 5.60 5.02
N HIS A 68 -4.60 5.19 4.12
CA HIS A 68 -4.92 4.95 2.71
C HIS A 68 -5.98 3.86 2.56
N ALA A 69 -5.79 2.70 3.19
CA ALA A 69 -6.72 1.57 3.12
C ALA A 69 -8.10 1.92 3.67
N PHE A 70 -8.17 2.52 4.87
CA PHE A 70 -9.44 2.84 5.51
C PHE A 70 -10.24 3.88 4.71
N LEU A 71 -9.60 4.98 4.30
CA LEU A 71 -10.26 6.00 3.51
C LEU A 71 -10.59 5.50 2.09
N GLY A 72 -9.75 4.64 1.51
CA GLY A 72 -10.02 3.96 0.24
C GLY A 72 -11.28 3.10 0.29
N VAL A 73 -11.45 2.29 1.34
CA VAL A 73 -12.66 1.48 1.58
C VAL A 73 -13.89 2.38 1.70
N ARG A 74 -13.81 3.47 2.47
CA ARG A 74 -14.90 4.44 2.58
C ARG A 74 -15.27 5.06 1.22
N LEU A 75 -14.28 5.47 0.43
CA LEU A 75 -14.47 6.03 -0.92
C LEU A 75 -15.04 5.02 -1.92
N ILE A 76 -14.88 3.72 -1.66
CA ILE A 76 -15.52 2.67 -2.44
C ILE A 76 -17.03 2.69 -2.21
N PHE A 77 -17.48 2.78 -0.95
CA PHE A 77 -18.91 2.82 -0.61
C PHE A 77 -19.60 4.13 -0.97
N GLU A 78 -18.89 5.26 -0.94
CA GLU A 78 -19.44 6.57 -1.34
C GLU A 78 -19.52 6.76 -2.86
N SER A 79 -19.04 5.81 -3.65
CA SER A 79 -18.94 6.03 -5.09
C SER A 79 -20.28 5.94 -5.80
N THR A 80 -20.62 7.00 -6.53
CA THR A 80 -21.72 6.97 -7.48
C THR A 80 -21.22 6.49 -8.84
N VAL A 81 -22.04 5.72 -9.55
CA VAL A 81 -21.76 5.34 -10.93
C VAL A 81 -21.79 6.61 -11.78
N GLN A 82 -20.67 6.97 -12.40
CA GLN A 82 -20.65 8.07 -13.36
C GLN A 82 -21.10 7.55 -14.73
N PRO A 83 -22.12 8.16 -15.36
CA PRO A 83 -22.46 7.86 -16.74
C PRO A 83 -21.53 8.66 -17.66
N SER A 84 -20.43 8.05 -18.14
CA SER A 84 -19.63 8.63 -19.22
C SER A 84 -18.87 7.56 -20.04
N TYR A 85 -19.03 7.64 -21.35
CA TYR A 85 -18.73 6.58 -22.33
C TYR A 85 -17.27 6.57 -22.83
N THR A 86 -16.30 6.40 -21.93
CA THR A 86 -14.94 5.96 -22.30
C THR A 86 -14.64 4.62 -21.66
N TYR A 87 -14.77 3.54 -22.45
CA TYR A 87 -14.64 2.16 -21.98
C TYR A 87 -13.35 1.89 -21.20
N PHE A 88 -12.23 2.49 -21.61
CA PHE A 88 -10.94 2.25 -20.96
C PHE A 88 -10.83 2.90 -19.56
N SER A 89 -11.24 4.15 -19.41
CA SER A 89 -11.21 4.84 -18.11
C SER A 89 -12.16 4.20 -17.11
N HIS A 90 -13.33 3.75 -17.57
CA HIS A 90 -14.26 2.97 -16.75
C HIS A 90 -13.67 1.62 -16.32
N LEU A 91 -12.96 0.93 -17.22
CA LEU A 91 -12.27 -0.30 -16.89
C LEU A 91 -11.20 -0.07 -15.82
N LEU A 92 -10.31 0.92 -16.01
CA LEU A 92 -9.26 1.24 -15.02
C LEU A 92 -9.85 1.64 -13.66
N TYR A 93 -10.94 2.40 -13.66
CA TYR A 93 -11.68 2.76 -12.44
C TYR A 93 -12.15 1.53 -11.66
N TRP A 94 -12.75 0.56 -12.34
CA TRP A 94 -13.20 -0.68 -11.69
C TRP A 94 -12.03 -1.59 -11.30
N LEU A 95 -11.02 -1.73 -12.16
CA LEU A 95 -9.82 -2.51 -11.86
C LEU A 95 -9.11 -2.00 -10.62
N GLN A 96 -8.95 -0.68 -10.45
CA GLN A 96 -8.33 -0.09 -9.27
C GLN A 96 -9.09 -0.43 -7.97
N ARG A 97 -10.42 -0.47 -8.03
CA ARG A 97 -11.26 -0.73 -6.84
C ARG A 97 -11.26 -2.20 -6.47
N ILE A 98 -11.44 -3.06 -7.46
CA ILE A 98 -11.41 -4.51 -7.28
C ILE A 98 -10.01 -4.93 -6.81
N SER A 99 -8.95 -4.42 -7.43
CA SER A 99 -7.57 -4.70 -7.00
C SER A 99 -7.29 -4.12 -5.62
N GLY A 100 -7.81 -2.94 -5.28
CA GLY A 100 -7.68 -2.36 -3.94
C GLY A 100 -8.26 -3.26 -2.84
N ILE A 101 -9.45 -3.83 -3.05
CA ILE A 101 -10.06 -4.80 -2.12
C ILE A 101 -9.21 -6.08 -2.05
N GLY A 102 -8.79 -6.62 -3.21
CA GLY A 102 -7.95 -7.81 -3.27
C GLY A 102 -6.61 -7.63 -2.54
N VAL A 103 -5.94 -6.50 -2.76
CA VAL A 103 -4.67 -6.14 -2.10
C VAL A 103 -4.88 -5.94 -0.60
N LEU A 104 -5.99 -5.36 -0.16
CA LEU A 104 -6.29 -5.25 1.27
C LEU A 104 -6.38 -6.62 1.94
N LEU A 105 -7.14 -7.55 1.35
CA LEU A 105 -7.25 -8.92 1.87
C LEU A 105 -5.90 -9.64 1.84
N PHE A 106 -5.14 -9.47 0.76
CA PHE A 106 -3.79 -10.01 0.65
C PHE A 106 -2.86 -9.46 1.74
N ILE A 107 -2.85 -8.15 1.99
CA ILE A 107 -1.99 -7.53 3.02
C ILE A 107 -2.32 -8.08 4.41
N LEU A 108 -3.60 -8.25 4.74
CA LEU A 108 -4.01 -8.83 6.02
C LEU A 108 -3.45 -10.26 6.19
N ALA A 109 -3.61 -11.10 5.17
CA ALA A 109 -3.06 -12.46 5.17
C ALA A 109 -1.52 -12.47 5.18
N HIS A 110 -0.89 -11.58 4.41
CA HIS A 110 0.56 -11.44 4.28
C HIS A 110 1.20 -11.02 5.61
N VAL A 111 0.66 -9.99 6.27
CA VAL A 111 1.16 -9.53 7.57
C VAL A 111 0.94 -10.61 8.64
N TRP A 112 -0.22 -11.27 8.64
CA TRP A 112 -0.47 -12.39 9.55
C TRP A 112 0.59 -13.50 9.39
N ASN A 113 0.83 -13.94 8.15
CA ASN A 113 1.79 -15.01 7.87
C ASN A 113 3.24 -14.62 8.20
N THR A 114 3.62 -13.36 8.02
CA THR A 114 4.98 -12.89 8.32
C THR A 114 5.24 -12.67 9.81
N GLN A 115 4.20 -12.52 10.64
CA GLN A 115 4.34 -12.30 12.08
C GLN A 115 4.11 -13.57 12.91
N PHE A 116 3.22 -14.46 12.46
CA PHE A 116 2.76 -15.61 13.25
C PHE A 116 2.85 -16.96 12.52
N GLY A 117 3.19 -16.95 11.23
CA GLY A 117 3.27 -18.13 10.36
C GLY A 117 4.63 -18.83 10.41
#